data_AF-A0A432I9Z2-F1
#
_entry.id   AF-A0A432I9Z2-F1
#
_cell.length_a   1.000
_cell.length_b   1.000
_cell.length_c   1.000
_cell.angle_alpha   90.00
_cell.angle_beta   90.00
_cell.angle_gamma   90.00
#
_symmetry.space_group_name_H-M   'P 1'
#
loop_
_entity.id
_entity.type
_entity.pdbx_description
1 polymer ?
#
loop_
_entity_poly.entity_id
_entity_poly.type
_entity_poly.pdbx_seq_one_letter_code
_entity_poly.pdbx_strand_id
1 'polypeptide(L)'
;SSPGGSVYVTDTTSVSSIFSSRLSYSKGAMVLHMLRWKMGDDIFFEALRNYLNDDKLKYSYAKTNDLIRHCEAVSGQDLSKFFDQWIYKEGYPSYSVEWNQKEDNTIDILINQTQSHASVDFFEMPIELGIKGIDDEKTFVRLDVNHNNFSKSISVDFKVSSIDFDPNKWLISKGNTVILNPELANDDYNLEQWTTIVREHSILLTTTNHSAKTLKIMLYDATGKRIISDQIKGTSNFSLKTGSIPKGVYYLIFDDGDRVVSKTILK
;
A
#
# COMPACT_ATOMS: atom_id res chain seq x y z
N SER A 1 13.98 13.39 -6.44
CA SER A 1 13.74 12.70 -7.71
C SER A 1 12.90 13.57 -8.65
N SER A 2 13.00 13.38 -9.97
CA SER A 2 12.15 14.00 -11.00
C SER A 2 11.25 12.92 -11.63
N PRO A 3 10.00 13.22 -12.03
CA PRO A 3 9.05 12.16 -12.38
C PRO A 3 9.40 11.36 -13.63
N GLY A 4 10.03 12.01 -14.62
CA GLY A 4 10.30 11.41 -15.93
C GLY A 4 11.56 10.56 -16.02
N GLY A 5 11.45 9.47 -16.78
CA GLY A 5 12.48 8.50 -17.11
C GLY A 5 12.53 7.31 -16.17
N SER A 6 13.02 6.19 -16.70
CA SER A 6 13.24 4.94 -15.97
C SER A 6 14.74 4.66 -15.82
N VAL A 7 15.10 3.67 -15.00
CA VAL A 7 16.49 3.22 -14.89
C VAL A 7 16.89 2.43 -16.14
N TYR A 8 15.93 1.72 -16.74
CA TYR A 8 16.14 0.98 -17.97
C TYR A 8 16.38 1.91 -19.15
N VAL A 9 17.51 1.72 -19.84
CA VAL A 9 17.88 2.49 -21.02
C VAL A 9 17.18 1.89 -22.24
N THR A 10 16.19 2.61 -22.78
CA THR A 10 15.44 2.18 -23.97
C THR A 10 16.14 2.53 -25.28
N ASP A 11 16.87 3.65 -25.32
CA ASP A 11 17.68 4.07 -26.47
C ASP A 11 19.17 3.92 -26.19
N THR A 12 19.74 2.81 -26.68
CA THR A 12 21.17 2.49 -26.53
C THR A 12 22.05 3.25 -27.52
N THR A 13 21.50 4.09 -28.39
CA THR A 13 22.26 4.97 -29.28
C THR A 13 22.51 6.34 -28.64
N SER A 14 21.81 6.66 -27.56
CA SER A 14 21.91 7.92 -26.84
C SER A 14 22.88 7.83 -25.65
N VAL A 15 24.03 8.49 -25.80
CA VAL A 15 25.06 8.60 -24.74
C VAL A 15 24.49 9.18 -23.46
N SER A 16 23.64 10.22 -23.54
CA SER A 16 23.04 10.87 -22.38
C SER A 16 21.99 10.00 -21.68
N SER A 17 21.36 9.08 -22.41
CA SER A 17 20.45 8.09 -21.82
C SER A 17 21.23 6.98 -21.11
N ILE A 18 22.29 6.47 -21.75
CA ILE A 18 23.17 5.45 -21.18
C ILE A 18 23.84 5.96 -19.89
N PHE A 19 24.46 7.14 -19.96
CA PHE A 19 25.25 7.73 -18.87
C PHE A 19 24.48 8.78 -18.06
N SER A 20 23.17 8.56 -17.84
CA SER A 20 22.36 9.45 -17.03
C SER A 20 22.76 9.36 -15.56
N SER A 21 23.38 10.42 -15.03
CA SER A 21 23.74 10.50 -13.60
C SER A 21 22.51 10.34 -12.70
N ARG A 22 21.36 10.88 -13.10
CA ARG A 22 20.10 10.80 -12.36
C ARG A 22 19.50 9.39 -12.40
N LEU A 23 19.37 8.80 -13.59
CA LEU A 23 18.59 7.58 -13.80
C LEU A 23 19.45 6.32 -13.68
N SER A 24 20.43 6.16 -14.59
CA SER A 24 21.26 4.95 -14.66
C SER A 24 22.15 4.78 -13.41
N TYR A 25 22.66 5.87 -12.86
CA TYR A 25 23.58 5.84 -11.72
C TYR A 25 22.86 6.05 -10.38
N SER A 26 22.39 7.26 -10.07
CA SER A 26 21.85 7.56 -8.74
C SER A 26 20.55 6.81 -8.42
N LYS A 27 19.56 6.82 -9.34
CA LYS A 27 18.32 6.04 -9.15
C LYS A 27 18.64 4.54 -9.15
N GLY A 28 19.45 4.05 -10.10
CA GLY A 28 19.87 2.64 -10.15
C GLY A 28 20.52 2.14 -8.85
N ALA A 29 21.47 2.90 -8.28
CA ALA A 29 22.12 2.56 -7.01
C ALA A 29 21.11 2.53 -5.84
N MET A 30 20.21 3.51 -5.78
CA MET A 30 19.16 3.52 -4.74
C MET A 30 18.16 2.37 -4.92
N VAL A 31 17.82 1.96 -6.14
CA VAL A 31 16.96 0.79 -6.37
C VAL A 31 17.64 -0.49 -5.87
N LEU A 32 18.96 -0.65 -6.07
CA LEU A 32 19.69 -1.78 -5.51
C LEU A 32 19.71 -1.75 -3.97
N HIS A 33 19.83 -0.57 -3.37
CA HIS A 33 19.75 -0.37 -1.93
C HIS A 33 18.34 -0.69 -1.37
N MET A 34 17.29 -0.27 -2.08
CA MET A 34 15.90 -0.62 -1.75
C MET A 34 15.63 -2.12 -1.88
N LEU A 35 16.26 -2.79 -2.85
CA LEU A 35 16.16 -4.25 -2.98
C LEU A 35 16.78 -4.95 -1.77
N ARG A 36 17.95 -4.49 -1.30
CA ARG A 36 18.56 -4.95 -0.04
C ARG A 36 17.61 -4.72 1.14
N TRP A 37 17.00 -3.55 1.25
CA TRP A 37 15.99 -3.26 2.29
C TRP A 37 14.79 -4.21 2.23
N LYS A 38 14.29 -4.52 1.02
CA LYS A 38 13.15 -5.43 0.84
C LYS A 38 13.50 -6.86 1.25
N MET A 39 14.64 -7.36 0.79
CA MET A 39 15.08 -8.74 1.00
C MET A 39 15.67 -9.00 2.39
N GLY A 40 16.24 -7.98 3.02
CA GLY A 40 17.11 -8.13 4.18
C GLY A 40 18.56 -8.45 3.78
N ASP A 41 19.49 -8.09 4.65
CA ASP A 41 20.93 -8.09 4.37
C ASP A 41 21.47 -9.48 4.01
N ASP A 42 21.18 -10.48 4.84
CA ASP A 42 21.76 -11.82 4.68
C ASP A 42 21.36 -12.45 3.34
N ILE A 43 20.05 -12.41 3.03
CA ILE A 43 19.48 -12.92 1.78
C ILE A 43 20.04 -12.15 0.59
N PHE A 44 20.10 -10.81 0.69
CA PHE A 44 20.62 -9.98 -0.40
C PHE A 44 22.09 -10.29 -0.71
N PHE A 45 22.96 -10.33 0.30
CA PHE A 45 24.38 -10.60 0.07
C PHE A 45 24.64 -12.05 -0.32
N GLU A 46 23.82 -13.02 0.12
CA GLU A 46 23.87 -14.39 -0.37
C GLU A 46 23.52 -14.46 -1.85
N ALA A 47 22.41 -13.83 -2.28
CA ALA A 47 22.03 -13.75 -3.68
C ALA A 47 23.14 -13.14 -4.54
N LEU A 48 23.82 -12.07 -4.07
CA LEU A 48 24.95 -11.48 -4.78
C LEU A 48 26.15 -12.43 -4.88
N ARG A 49 26.47 -13.17 -3.82
CA ARG A 49 27.54 -14.18 -3.87
C ARG A 49 27.21 -15.28 -4.89
N ASN A 50 25.96 -15.73 -4.94
CA ASN A 50 25.52 -16.75 -5.89
C ASN A 50 25.56 -16.21 -7.33
N TYR A 51 25.08 -14.98 -7.55
CA TYR A 51 25.14 -14.30 -8.83
C TYR A 51 26.57 -14.16 -9.36
N LEU A 52 27.52 -13.73 -8.53
CA LEU A 52 28.92 -13.54 -8.93
C LEU A 52 29.68 -14.86 -9.17
N ASN A 53 29.22 -15.96 -8.57
CA ASN A 53 29.82 -17.30 -8.70
C ASN A 53 29.08 -18.22 -9.67
N ASP A 54 28.03 -17.74 -10.36
CA ASP A 54 27.33 -18.52 -11.38
C ASP A 54 28.26 -18.76 -12.57
N ASP A 55 28.60 -20.02 -12.85
CA ASP A 55 29.50 -20.42 -13.93
C ASP A 55 29.04 -19.95 -15.33
N LYS A 56 27.75 -19.65 -15.50
CA LYS A 56 27.21 -19.11 -16.76
C LYS A 56 27.40 -17.59 -16.89
N LEU A 57 27.56 -16.89 -15.77
CA LEU A 57 27.63 -15.42 -15.72
C LEU A 57 29.04 -14.92 -15.42
N LYS A 58 29.80 -15.66 -14.61
CA LYS A 58 31.16 -15.31 -14.23
C LYS A 58 32.04 -15.22 -15.48
N TYR A 59 32.73 -14.08 -15.62
CA TYR A 59 33.54 -13.75 -16.81
C TYR A 59 32.73 -13.67 -18.13
N SER A 60 31.42 -13.46 -18.04
CA SER A 60 30.51 -13.33 -19.17
C SER A 60 29.69 -12.04 -19.08
N TYR A 61 28.73 -11.88 -19.99
CA TYR A 61 27.76 -10.78 -19.95
C TYR A 61 26.52 -11.20 -19.18
N ALA A 62 26.03 -10.33 -18.31
CA ALA A 62 24.80 -10.53 -17.54
C ALA A 62 23.76 -9.46 -17.89
N LYS A 63 22.49 -9.80 -17.68
CA LYS A 63 21.33 -8.93 -17.83
C LYS A 63 20.64 -8.77 -16.47
N THR A 64 19.75 -7.78 -16.37
CA THR A 64 18.94 -7.55 -15.16
C THR A 64 18.23 -8.82 -14.70
N ASN A 65 17.66 -9.60 -15.62
CA ASN A 65 16.94 -10.84 -15.29
C ASN A 65 17.84 -11.91 -14.65
N ASP A 66 19.14 -11.91 -14.93
CA ASP A 66 20.07 -12.84 -14.29
C ASP A 66 20.20 -12.52 -12.80
N LEU A 67 20.32 -11.23 -12.44
CA LEU A 67 20.31 -10.78 -11.05
C LEU A 67 18.97 -11.09 -10.37
N ILE A 68 17.84 -10.78 -11.03
CA ILE A 68 16.49 -11.07 -10.51
C ILE A 68 16.40 -12.54 -10.10
N ARG A 69 16.75 -13.46 -11.01
CA ARG A 69 16.68 -14.91 -10.77
C ARG A 69 17.47 -15.33 -9.53
N HIS A 70 18.68 -14.80 -9.34
CA HIS A 70 19.50 -15.12 -8.16
C HIS A 70 18.89 -14.57 -6.86
N CYS A 71 18.34 -13.36 -6.90
CA CYS A 71 17.62 -12.77 -5.77
C CYS A 71 16.36 -13.57 -5.41
N GLU A 72 15.53 -13.93 -6.39
CA GLU A 72 14.30 -14.73 -6.18
C GLU A 72 14.63 -16.14 -5.67
N ALA A 73 15.68 -16.78 -6.20
CA ALA A 73 16.09 -18.12 -5.78
C ALA A 73 16.47 -18.21 -4.29
N VAL A 74 17.13 -17.19 -3.74
CA VAL A 74 17.52 -17.16 -2.32
C VAL A 74 16.39 -16.64 -1.44
N SER A 75 15.66 -15.60 -1.89
CA SER A 75 14.61 -14.98 -1.07
C SER A 75 13.29 -15.74 -1.04
N GLY A 76 13.01 -16.55 -2.06
CA GLY A 76 11.69 -17.17 -2.28
C GLY A 76 10.58 -16.18 -2.62
N GLN A 77 10.90 -14.89 -2.81
CA GLN A 77 9.93 -13.84 -3.14
C GLN A 77 9.81 -13.67 -4.65
N ASP A 78 8.60 -13.36 -5.14
CA ASP A 78 8.42 -12.81 -6.49
C ASP A 78 8.82 -11.34 -6.49
N LEU A 79 9.88 -11.01 -7.22
CA LEU A 79 10.42 -9.65 -7.32
C LEU A 79 9.99 -8.94 -8.61
N SER A 80 9.22 -9.60 -9.47
CA SER A 80 8.78 -9.06 -10.76
C SER A 80 8.18 -7.66 -10.63
N LYS A 81 7.29 -7.47 -9.65
CA LYS A 81 6.63 -6.18 -9.40
C LYS A 81 7.59 -5.09 -8.93
N PHE A 82 8.58 -5.45 -8.09
CA PHE A 82 9.61 -4.51 -7.65
C PHE A 82 10.42 -4.00 -8.84
N PHE A 83 10.92 -4.90 -9.69
CA PHE A 83 11.72 -4.51 -10.86
C PHE A 83 10.89 -3.75 -11.90
N ASP A 84 9.64 -4.17 -12.16
CA ASP A 84 8.70 -3.46 -13.03
C ASP A 84 8.55 -1.99 -12.60
N GLN A 85 8.26 -1.76 -11.32
CA GLN A 85 8.04 -0.41 -10.79
C GLN A 85 9.30 0.46 -10.77
N TRP A 86 10.42 -0.10 -10.33
CA TRP A 86 11.59 0.70 -9.97
C TRP A 86 12.65 0.78 -11.08
N ILE A 87 12.75 -0.24 -11.93
CA ILE A 87 13.70 -0.28 -13.05
C ILE A 87 13.05 0.13 -14.36
N TYR A 88 11.90 -0.46 -14.69
CA TYR A 88 11.31 -0.33 -16.03
C TYR A 88 10.34 0.85 -16.14
N LYS A 89 9.62 1.17 -15.06
CA LYS A 89 8.67 2.28 -15.00
C LYS A 89 9.27 3.56 -14.44
N GLU A 90 8.45 4.59 -14.40
CA GLU A 90 8.84 5.97 -14.14
C GLU A 90 8.25 6.47 -12.83
N GLY A 91 8.76 7.60 -12.36
CA GLY A 91 8.25 8.27 -11.17
C GLY A 91 8.78 7.72 -9.84
N TYR A 92 8.10 8.17 -8.79
CA TYR A 92 8.33 7.85 -7.39
C TYR A 92 7.04 8.15 -6.57
N PRO A 93 6.90 7.57 -5.38
CA PRO A 93 5.81 7.86 -4.47
C PRO A 93 6.06 9.08 -3.57
N SER A 94 4.95 9.68 -3.11
CA SER A 94 4.86 10.60 -1.99
C SER A 94 3.91 9.98 -0.95
N TYR A 95 4.36 9.86 0.29
CA TYR A 95 3.59 9.23 1.37
C TYR A 95 2.97 10.28 2.30
N SER A 96 1.72 10.08 2.68
CA SER A 96 1.06 10.79 3.78
C SER A 96 0.86 9.82 4.94
N VAL A 97 1.50 10.11 6.06
CA VAL A 97 1.36 9.35 7.30
C VAL A 97 0.58 10.20 8.29
N GLU A 98 -0.55 9.69 8.74
CA GLU A 98 -1.31 10.27 9.83
C GLU A 98 -1.20 9.34 11.03
N TRP A 99 -1.07 9.90 12.22
CA TRP A 99 -0.99 9.11 13.44
C TRP A 99 -1.69 9.77 14.62
N ASN A 100 -2.09 8.95 15.60
CA ASN A 100 -2.55 9.41 16.90
C ASN A 100 -2.20 8.38 17.97
N GLN A 101 -1.90 8.84 19.19
CA GLN A 101 -1.73 7.95 20.34
C GLN A 101 -2.97 8.01 21.25
N LYS A 102 -3.54 6.85 21.53
CA LYS A 102 -4.67 6.66 22.45
C LYS A 102 -4.22 6.69 23.90
N GLU A 103 -5.19 6.75 24.82
CA GLU A 103 -4.95 6.73 26.25
C GLU A 103 -4.27 5.44 26.73
N ASP A 104 -4.56 4.30 26.09
CA ASP A 104 -3.99 2.98 26.37
C ASP A 104 -2.57 2.79 25.79
N ASN A 105 -1.93 3.87 25.34
CA ASN A 105 -0.63 3.90 24.66
C ASN A 105 -0.57 3.14 23.32
N THR A 106 -1.71 2.82 22.72
CA THR A 106 -1.77 2.35 21.35
C THR A 106 -1.66 3.52 20.37
N ILE A 107 -0.80 3.41 19.38
CA ILE A 107 -0.66 4.36 18.26
C ILE A 107 -1.46 3.81 17.08
N ASP A 108 -2.42 4.58 16.59
CA ASP A 108 -3.03 4.34 15.29
C ASP A 108 -2.26 5.07 14.21
N ILE A 109 -2.04 4.41 13.08
CA ILE A 109 -1.30 4.91 11.93
C ILE A 109 -2.14 4.66 10.68
N LEU A 110 -2.28 5.68 9.84
CA LEU A 110 -2.88 5.60 8.51
C LEU A 110 -1.87 6.09 7.48
N ILE A 111 -1.66 5.30 6.42
CA ILE A 111 -0.71 5.59 5.36
C ILE A 111 -1.43 5.62 4.02
N ASN A 112 -1.22 6.71 3.31
CA ASN A 112 -1.64 6.91 1.92
C ASN A 112 -0.43 7.25 1.05
N GLN A 113 -0.57 6.99 -0.24
CA GLN A 113 0.43 7.25 -1.24
C GLN A 113 -0.19 7.91 -2.48
N THR A 114 0.55 8.86 -3.04
CA THR A 114 0.34 9.34 -4.42
C THR A 114 1.60 9.12 -5.23
N GLN A 115 1.45 9.02 -6.55
CA GLN A 115 2.52 8.71 -7.49
C GLN A 115 2.81 9.91 -8.38
N SER A 116 4.09 10.12 -8.68
CA SER A 116 4.50 11.22 -9.56
C SER A 116 4.28 10.92 -11.05
N HIS A 117 3.95 9.69 -11.42
CA HIS A 117 3.80 9.26 -12.82
C HIS A 117 2.74 8.16 -12.96
N ALA A 118 1.96 8.19 -14.04
CA ALA A 118 0.83 7.29 -14.26
C ALA A 118 1.21 5.86 -14.67
N SER A 119 2.51 5.57 -14.90
CA SER A 119 2.95 4.22 -15.26
C SER A 119 2.94 3.25 -14.08
N VAL A 120 2.84 3.75 -12.85
CA VAL A 120 2.75 2.95 -11.62
C VAL A 120 1.51 3.38 -10.83
N ASP A 121 0.59 2.46 -10.60
CA ASP A 121 -0.63 2.73 -9.81
C ASP A 121 -0.35 2.80 -8.31
N PHE A 122 0.60 2.00 -7.83
CA PHE A 122 1.02 1.98 -6.43
C PHE A 122 2.42 1.37 -6.30
N PHE A 123 3.38 2.11 -5.73
CA PHE A 123 4.73 1.61 -5.41
C PHE A 123 4.71 0.75 -4.15
N GLU A 124 5.05 -0.53 -4.27
CA GLU A 124 5.10 -1.44 -3.11
C GLU A 124 6.49 -1.48 -2.49
N MET A 125 6.59 -1.02 -1.25
CA MET A 125 7.82 -1.09 -0.46
C MET A 125 7.51 -1.18 1.03
N PRO A 126 8.31 -1.94 1.80
CA PRO A 126 8.30 -1.83 3.26
C PRO A 126 8.74 -0.43 3.67
N ILE A 127 7.96 0.23 4.52
CA ILE A 127 8.22 1.56 5.05
C ILE A 127 8.71 1.43 6.49
N GLU A 128 9.78 2.14 6.85
CA GLU A 128 10.22 2.27 8.23
C GLU A 128 9.68 3.57 8.82
N LEU A 129 9.05 3.48 10.00
CA LEU A 129 8.67 4.63 10.81
C LEU A 129 9.52 4.64 12.08
N GLY A 130 10.16 5.77 12.37
CA GLY A 130 10.84 6.02 13.63
C GLY A 130 9.90 6.70 14.61
N ILE A 131 9.54 6.01 15.69
CA ILE A 131 8.63 6.52 16.72
C ILE A 131 9.48 6.99 17.90
N LYS A 132 9.33 8.25 18.29
CA LYS A 132 10.11 8.88 19.37
C LYS A 132 9.20 9.23 20.54
N GLY A 133 9.65 8.92 21.74
CA GLY A 133 9.00 9.28 22.99
C GLY A 133 9.32 10.70 23.44
N ILE A 134 8.66 11.13 24.51
CA ILE A 134 8.94 12.41 25.17
C ILE A 134 10.25 12.38 25.98
N ASP A 135 10.66 11.20 26.45
CA ASP A 135 11.81 10.99 27.34
C ASP A 135 12.98 10.28 26.61
N ASP A 136 13.14 10.61 25.32
CA ASP A 136 14.17 10.08 24.40
C ASP A 136 14.08 8.58 24.07
N GLU A 137 12.96 7.93 24.39
CA GLU A 137 12.67 6.57 23.92
C GLU A 137 12.53 6.54 22.41
N LYS A 138 12.98 5.46 21.77
CA LYS A 138 12.88 5.30 20.31
C LYS A 138 12.59 3.86 19.96
N THR A 139 11.66 3.67 19.03
CA THR A 139 11.43 2.38 18.39
C THR A 139 11.24 2.56 16.89
N PHE A 140 11.54 1.52 16.13
CA PHE A 140 11.39 1.51 14.68
C PHE A 140 10.38 0.44 14.29
N VAL A 141 9.46 0.79 13.41
CA VAL A 141 8.44 -0.12 12.91
C VAL A 141 8.57 -0.22 11.40
N ARG A 142 8.72 -1.44 10.91
CA ARG A 142 8.67 -1.76 9.48
C ARG A 142 7.26 -2.21 9.10
N LEU A 143 6.67 -1.54 8.12
CA LEU A 143 5.30 -1.76 7.65
C LEU A 143 5.28 -2.10 6.16
N ASP A 144 4.71 -3.26 5.81
CA ASP A 144 4.55 -3.68 4.42
C ASP A 144 3.29 -3.04 3.81
N VAL A 145 3.45 -1.79 3.34
CA VAL A 145 2.35 -1.02 2.74
C VAL A 145 2.17 -1.40 1.28
N ASN A 146 1.00 -1.94 0.93
CA ASN A 146 0.69 -2.43 -0.42
C ASN A 146 -0.62 -1.86 -1.01
N HIS A 147 -1.30 -0.96 -0.30
CA HIS A 147 -2.48 -0.25 -0.76
C HIS A 147 -2.63 1.11 -0.05
N ASN A 148 -3.43 2.00 -0.64
CA ASN A 148 -3.87 3.23 0.03
C ASN A 148 -4.89 2.92 1.13
N ASN A 149 -4.98 3.82 2.11
CA ASN A 149 -5.72 3.62 3.36
C ASN A 149 -5.19 2.43 4.18
N PHE A 150 -3.88 2.18 4.12
CA PHE A 150 -3.27 1.17 4.97
C PHE A 150 -3.29 1.65 6.41
N SER A 151 -3.89 0.87 7.30
CA SER A 151 -3.97 1.20 8.73
C SER A 151 -3.28 0.18 9.60
N LYS A 152 -2.67 0.64 10.69
CA LYS A 152 -2.03 -0.22 11.68
C LYS A 152 -2.10 0.39 13.07
N SER A 153 -2.43 -0.43 14.06
CA SER A 153 -2.30 -0.08 15.47
C SER A 153 -1.07 -0.75 16.09
N ILE A 154 -0.33 0.00 16.91
CA ILE A 154 0.95 -0.43 17.51
C ILE A 154 0.96 -0.01 18.98
N SER A 155 1.16 -0.95 19.88
CA SER A 155 1.33 -0.63 21.30
C SER A 155 2.76 -0.20 21.59
N VAL A 156 2.91 0.90 22.32
CA VAL A 156 4.18 1.35 22.90
C VAL A 156 4.02 1.52 24.41
N ASP A 157 5.12 1.52 25.15
CA ASP A 157 5.15 1.67 26.60
C ASP A 157 5.45 3.12 27.06
N PHE A 158 5.61 4.05 26.12
CA PHE A 158 5.91 5.46 26.37
C PHE A 158 4.94 6.40 25.66
N LYS A 159 4.92 7.68 26.06
CA LYS A 159 4.17 8.73 25.36
C LYS A 159 4.94 9.24 24.16
N VAL A 160 4.31 9.24 22.98
CA VAL A 160 4.95 9.58 21.70
C VAL A 160 5.02 11.10 21.54
N SER A 161 6.20 11.60 21.20
CA SER A 161 6.43 12.99 20.84
C SER A 161 6.34 13.23 19.33
N SER A 162 6.86 12.30 18.53
CA SER A 162 6.90 12.43 17.06
C SER A 162 7.06 11.08 16.37
N ILE A 163 6.66 11.05 15.09
CA ILE A 163 6.95 9.95 14.17
C ILE A 163 7.69 10.52 12.96
N ASP A 164 8.80 9.88 12.59
CA ASP A 164 9.57 10.20 11.39
C ASP A 164 9.33 9.14 10.32
N PHE A 165 9.05 9.59 9.10
CA PHE A 165 8.99 8.74 7.92
C PHE A 165 10.40 8.42 7.42
N ASP A 166 10.69 7.14 7.22
CA ASP A 166 11.94 6.62 6.65
C ASP A 166 13.19 7.35 7.19
N PRO A 167 13.41 7.32 8.52
CA PRO A 167 14.46 8.11 9.16
C PRO A 167 15.87 7.78 8.62
N ASN A 168 16.05 6.55 8.14
CA ASN A 168 17.30 6.04 7.57
C ASN A 168 17.40 6.20 6.04
N LYS A 169 16.36 6.75 5.38
CA LYS A 169 16.34 7.08 3.94
C LYS A 169 16.55 5.86 3.04
N TRP A 170 15.92 4.74 3.38
CA TRP A 170 15.94 3.53 2.56
C TRP A 170 15.24 3.72 1.21
N LEU A 171 14.25 4.62 1.12
CA LEU A 171 13.30 4.68 0.02
C LEU A 171 13.52 5.88 -0.92
N ILE A 172 13.36 5.64 -2.21
CA ILE A 172 13.17 6.70 -3.20
C ILE A 172 11.74 7.23 -3.08
N SER A 173 11.60 8.40 -2.48
CA SER A 173 10.32 9.11 -2.34
C SER A 173 10.57 10.62 -2.33
N LYS A 174 9.52 11.43 -2.37
CA LYS A 174 9.64 12.88 -2.22
C LYS A 174 8.36 13.48 -1.70
N GLY A 175 8.45 14.51 -0.86
CA GLY A 175 7.28 15.25 -0.39
C GLY A 175 6.41 14.43 0.56
N ASN A 176 7.04 13.59 1.38
CA ASN A 176 6.34 12.81 2.38
C ASN A 176 5.94 13.72 3.55
N THR A 177 4.78 13.45 4.14
CA THR A 177 4.26 14.19 5.30
C THR A 177 3.97 13.23 6.44
N VAL A 178 4.24 13.69 7.66
CA VAL A 178 3.81 13.00 8.88
C VAL A 178 3.05 13.99 9.74
N ILE A 179 1.80 13.68 10.06
CA ILE A 179 0.87 14.58 10.74
C ILE A 179 0.26 13.86 11.94
N LEU A 180 0.32 14.50 13.12
CA LEU A 180 -0.50 14.10 14.26
C LEU A 180 -1.94 14.49 13.96
N ASN A 181 -2.83 13.51 13.84
CA ASN A 181 -4.25 13.71 13.61
C ASN A 181 -5.04 13.17 14.82
N PRO A 182 -5.42 14.02 15.80
CA PRO A 182 -6.18 13.60 16.97
C PRO A 182 -7.51 12.90 16.65
N GLU A 183 -8.09 13.16 15.47
CA GLU A 183 -9.34 12.55 15.02
C GLU A 183 -9.14 11.13 14.45
N LEU A 184 -7.90 10.70 14.21
CA LEU A 184 -7.59 9.37 13.67
C LEU A 184 -8.00 8.22 14.61
N ALA A 185 -8.16 8.51 15.90
CA ALA A 185 -8.66 7.54 16.88
C ALA A 185 -10.20 7.37 16.84
N ASN A 186 -10.90 8.22 16.11
CA ASN A 186 -12.29 7.96 15.76
C ASN A 186 -12.27 7.09 14.51
N ASP A 187 -12.95 5.94 14.55
CA ASP A 187 -13.41 5.23 13.35
C ASP A 187 -14.27 6.19 12.51
N ASP A 188 -13.66 7.16 11.83
CA ASP A 188 -14.33 8.14 10.99
C ASP A 188 -14.53 7.59 9.57
N TYR A 189 -14.76 6.28 9.55
CA TYR A 189 -15.38 5.64 8.44
C TYR A 189 -16.79 6.21 8.29
N ASN A 190 -16.97 6.95 7.21
CA ASN A 190 -18.25 7.54 6.87
C ASN A 190 -19.08 6.51 6.09
N LEU A 191 -20.11 5.96 6.75
CA LEU A 191 -21.09 5.04 6.16
C LEU A 191 -21.73 5.59 4.87
N GLU A 192 -21.81 6.91 4.71
CA GLU A 192 -22.40 7.53 3.52
C GLU A 192 -21.53 7.40 2.26
N GLN A 193 -20.22 7.13 2.41
CA GLN A 193 -19.30 7.01 1.26
C GLN A 193 -19.44 5.71 0.47
N TRP A 194 -20.22 4.73 0.94
CA TRP A 194 -20.44 3.49 0.19
C TRP A 194 -21.18 3.74 -1.11
N THR A 195 -20.55 3.48 -2.23
CA THR A 195 -21.24 3.51 -3.51
C THR A 195 -21.79 2.13 -3.86
N THR A 196 -22.92 2.12 -4.56
CA THR A 196 -23.64 0.89 -4.90
C THR A 196 -23.81 0.79 -6.41
N ILE A 197 -23.35 -0.31 -7.01
CA ILE A 197 -23.60 -0.62 -8.42
C ILE A 197 -24.48 -1.86 -8.49
N VAL A 198 -25.72 -1.68 -8.93
CA VAL A 198 -26.68 -2.78 -9.09
C VAL A 198 -26.38 -3.53 -10.39
N ARG A 199 -26.21 -4.85 -10.30
CA ARG A 199 -26.07 -5.78 -11.44
C ARG A 199 -27.21 -6.80 -11.42
N GLU A 200 -27.32 -7.57 -12.50
CA GLU A 200 -28.39 -8.55 -12.69
C GLU A 200 -28.53 -9.54 -11.52
N HIS A 201 -27.41 -10.00 -10.96
CA HIS A 201 -27.38 -11.03 -9.90
C HIS A 201 -26.64 -10.61 -8.62
N SER A 202 -26.17 -9.37 -8.53
CA SER A 202 -25.36 -8.88 -7.41
C SER A 202 -25.46 -7.37 -7.25
N ILE A 203 -25.19 -6.86 -6.06
CA ILE A 203 -24.93 -5.43 -5.83
C ILE A 203 -23.46 -5.32 -5.43
N LEU A 204 -22.68 -4.55 -6.19
CA LEU A 204 -21.31 -4.24 -5.84
C LEU A 204 -21.31 -3.02 -4.92
N LEU A 205 -20.63 -3.16 -3.78
CA LEU A 205 -20.50 -2.16 -2.75
C LEU A 205 -19.02 -1.77 -2.68
N THR A 206 -18.72 -0.49 -2.84
CA THR A 206 -17.33 0.01 -2.79
C THR A 206 -17.24 1.24 -1.91
N THR A 207 -16.12 1.43 -1.24
CA THR A 207 -15.85 2.61 -0.41
C THR A 207 -14.40 3.03 -0.55
N THR A 208 -14.15 4.33 -0.39
CA THR A 208 -12.81 4.93 -0.33
C THR A 208 -12.21 4.91 1.07
N ASN A 209 -13.01 4.67 2.10
CA ASN A 209 -12.58 4.53 3.49
C ASN A 209 -13.17 3.24 4.07
N HIS A 210 -12.40 2.43 4.80
CA HIS A 210 -12.88 1.16 5.36
C HIS A 210 -12.44 1.03 6.83
N SER A 211 -13.37 0.59 7.70
CA SER A 211 -13.07 0.31 9.10
C SER A 211 -12.74 -1.17 9.30
N ALA A 212 -11.96 -1.45 10.35
CA ALA A 212 -11.77 -2.79 10.88
C ALA A 212 -13.03 -3.34 11.61
N LYS A 213 -14.01 -2.48 11.90
CA LYS A 213 -15.31 -2.87 12.46
C LYS A 213 -16.09 -3.77 11.47
N THR A 214 -16.92 -4.63 12.03
CA THR A 214 -17.82 -5.47 11.23
C THR A 214 -19.07 -4.68 10.89
N LEU A 215 -19.25 -4.40 9.61
CA LEU A 215 -20.41 -3.71 9.08
C LEU A 215 -21.49 -4.71 8.68
N LYS A 216 -22.68 -4.63 9.28
CA LYS A 216 -23.84 -5.41 8.85
C LYS A 216 -24.49 -4.76 7.66
N ILE A 217 -24.87 -5.58 6.68
CA ILE A 217 -25.56 -5.15 5.48
C ILE A 217 -26.87 -5.91 5.37
N MET A 218 -27.95 -5.17 5.19
CA MET A 218 -29.29 -5.75 5.06
C MET A 218 -29.99 -5.16 3.84
N LEU A 219 -30.64 -6.01 3.06
CA LEU A 219 -31.45 -5.59 1.93
C LEU A 219 -32.93 -5.83 2.24
N TYR A 220 -33.76 -4.80 2.07
CA TYR A 220 -35.19 -4.83 2.26
C TYR A 220 -35.93 -4.50 0.97
N ASP A 221 -37.09 -5.11 0.74
CA ASP A 221 -38.01 -4.68 -0.32
C ASP A 221 -38.84 -3.46 0.11
N ALA A 222 -39.63 -2.92 -0.83
CA ALA A 222 -40.51 -1.77 -0.58
C ALA A 222 -41.58 -2.00 0.50
N THR A 223 -41.86 -3.25 0.87
CA THR A 223 -42.81 -3.60 1.94
C THR A 223 -42.15 -3.68 3.32
N GLY A 224 -40.82 -3.51 3.38
CA GLY A 224 -40.05 -3.66 4.61
C GLY A 224 -39.70 -5.11 4.95
N LYS A 225 -39.90 -6.06 4.02
CA LYS A 225 -39.47 -7.44 4.22
C LYS A 225 -37.97 -7.56 3.93
N ARG A 226 -37.22 -8.13 4.88
CA ARG A 226 -35.78 -8.41 4.72
C ARG A 226 -35.58 -9.54 3.72
N ILE A 227 -34.81 -9.26 2.67
CA ILE A 227 -34.48 -10.19 1.59
C ILE A 227 -33.11 -10.84 1.84
N ILE A 228 -32.11 -10.04 2.24
CA ILE A 228 -30.73 -10.50 2.47
C ILE A 228 -30.16 -9.87 3.73
N SER A 229 -29.26 -10.58 4.41
CA SER A 229 -28.40 -10.08 5.48
C SER A 229 -27.01 -10.65 5.31
N ASP A 230 -25.98 -9.80 5.38
CA ASP A 230 -24.58 -10.18 5.28
C ASP A 230 -23.69 -9.25 6.14
N GLN A 231 -22.38 -9.51 6.18
CA GLN A 231 -21.42 -8.71 6.93
C GLN A 231 -20.13 -8.44 6.14
N ILE A 232 -19.65 -7.20 6.21
CA ILE A 232 -18.36 -6.77 5.68
C ILE A 232 -17.39 -6.55 6.84
N LYS A 233 -16.14 -7.00 6.69
CA LYS A 233 -15.07 -6.67 7.64
C LYS A 233 -13.76 -6.42 6.90
N GLY A 234 -13.13 -5.28 7.14
CA GLY A 234 -11.78 -4.99 6.68
C GLY A 234 -11.57 -5.03 5.16
N THR A 235 -12.60 -4.69 4.37
CA THR A 235 -12.50 -4.60 2.90
C THR A 235 -13.16 -3.34 2.38
N SER A 236 -12.58 -2.75 1.32
CA SER A 236 -13.11 -1.60 0.58
C SER A 236 -14.04 -2.00 -0.56
N ASN A 237 -14.10 -3.28 -0.92
CA ASN A 237 -14.93 -3.82 -2.00
C ASN A 237 -15.65 -5.08 -1.54
N PHE A 238 -16.96 -5.14 -1.81
CA PHE A 238 -17.79 -6.28 -1.44
C PHE A 238 -18.90 -6.53 -2.47
N SER A 239 -19.16 -7.80 -2.79
CA SER A 239 -20.22 -8.17 -3.73
C SER A 239 -21.34 -8.90 -2.99
N LEU A 240 -22.46 -8.21 -2.80
CA LEU A 240 -23.66 -8.78 -2.22
C LEU A 240 -24.39 -9.58 -3.30
N LYS A 241 -24.37 -10.91 -3.20
CA LYS A 241 -25.09 -11.78 -4.14
C LYS A 241 -26.59 -11.63 -3.92
N THR A 242 -27.32 -11.17 -4.93
CA THR A 242 -28.77 -11.00 -4.85
C THR A 242 -29.56 -12.11 -5.52
N GLY A 243 -28.94 -12.88 -6.42
CA GLY A 243 -29.67 -13.82 -7.27
C GLY A 243 -30.75 -13.09 -8.09
N SER A 244 -31.84 -13.80 -8.39
CA SER A 244 -32.95 -13.28 -9.22
C SER A 244 -34.05 -12.63 -8.38
N ILE A 245 -33.70 -11.54 -7.66
CA ILE A 245 -34.73 -10.70 -7.04
C ILE A 245 -35.51 -9.89 -8.10
N PRO A 246 -36.84 -9.71 -7.97
CA PRO A 246 -37.66 -8.96 -8.93
C PRO A 246 -37.18 -7.53 -9.16
N LYS A 247 -37.56 -6.94 -10.31
CA LYS A 247 -37.35 -5.50 -10.53
C LYS A 247 -38.20 -4.70 -9.56
N GLY A 248 -37.64 -3.62 -9.01
CA GLY A 248 -38.31 -2.83 -8.00
C GLY A 248 -37.38 -1.96 -7.16
N VAL A 249 -37.99 -1.27 -6.20
CA VAL A 249 -37.29 -0.43 -5.23
C VAL A 249 -36.89 -1.29 -4.03
N TYR A 250 -35.63 -1.19 -3.63
CA TYR A 250 -35.10 -1.83 -2.45
C TYR A 250 -34.35 -0.82 -1.58
N TYR A 251 -34.27 -1.12 -0.28
CA TYR A 251 -33.53 -0.34 0.70
C TYR A 251 -32.35 -1.16 1.20
N LEU A 252 -31.14 -0.66 0.97
CA LEU A 252 -29.90 -1.24 1.45
C LEU A 252 -29.48 -0.50 2.72
N ILE A 253 -29.42 -1.22 3.83
CA ILE A 253 -29.06 -0.70 5.14
C ILE A 253 -27.64 -1.13 5.48
N PHE A 254 -26.83 -0.16 5.88
CA PHE A 254 -25.49 -0.32 6.45
C PHE A 254 -25.57 0.01 7.95
N ASP A 255 -25.16 -0.93 8.80
CA ASP A 255 -25.24 -0.82 10.26
C ASP A 255 -23.91 -1.26 10.88
N ASP A 256 -23.19 -0.34 11.53
CA ASP A 256 -21.92 -0.61 12.21
C ASP A 256 -22.07 -0.85 13.73
N GLY A 257 -23.32 -0.87 14.23
CA GLY A 257 -23.66 -0.99 15.64
C GLY A 257 -23.93 0.35 16.34
N ASP A 258 -23.31 1.43 15.86
CA ASP A 258 -23.42 2.78 16.44
C ASP A 258 -24.24 3.72 15.53
N ARG A 259 -24.15 3.51 14.21
CA ARG A 259 -24.73 4.35 13.16
C ARG A 259 -25.42 3.46 12.11
N VAL A 260 -26.51 3.98 11.54
CA VAL A 260 -27.27 3.30 10.50
C VAL A 260 -27.48 4.23 9.32
N VAL A 261 -27.06 3.80 8.13
CA VAL A 261 -27.29 4.51 6.86
C VAL A 261 -28.13 3.66 5.93
N SER A 262 -29.12 4.28 5.30
CA SER A 262 -29.96 3.64 4.29
C SER A 262 -29.67 4.22 2.91
N LYS A 263 -29.60 3.35 1.91
CA LYS A 263 -29.54 3.74 0.49
C LYS A 263 -30.67 3.08 -0.27
N THR A 264 -31.39 3.89 -1.04
CA THR A 264 -32.40 3.39 -1.97
C THR A 264 -31.72 2.92 -3.24
N ILE A 265 -32.00 1.69 -3.66
CA ILE A 265 -31.52 1.12 -4.91
C ILE A 265 -32.70 0.77 -5.81
N LEU A 266 -32.50 0.94 -7.12
CA LEU A 266 -33.43 0.51 -8.15
C LEU A 266 -32.81 -0.64 -8.93
N LYS A 267 -33.54 -1.75 -9.06
CA LYS A 267 -33.15 -2.90 -9.88
C LYS A 267 -34.15 -3.14 -11.00
#